data_AF-A0A1W9V1T2-F1
#
_entry.id   AF-A0A1W9V1T2-F1
#
_cell.length_a   1.000
_cell.length_b   1.000
_cell.length_c   1.000
_cell.angle_alpha   90.00
_cell.angle_beta   90.00
_cell.angle_gamma   90.00
#
_symmetry.space_group_name_H-M   'P 1'
#
loop_
_entity.id
_entity.type
_entity.pdbx_description
1 polymer ?
#
loop_
_entity_poly.entity_id
_entity_poly.type
_entity_poly.pdbx_seq_one_letter_code
_entity_poly.pdbx_strand_id
1 'polypeptide(L)'
;MIALFTLLGYISGFRARGGRAILRQISVTRQISGDDTAAVETFIGLYSPARERYTLRFGGDALLQPTDGGSGYKSVKTTSSAPTTIRFDEQNELQNLWTDVGTMATALAHDEVAVQPIELDLKLRPEGSGWRISGRIINNTGQTLNDAGLLAGDYGLELSRLRPGLTEIDQPMRQINTAPYNNTTIWGETYRQNGDIETQMNDQIIRSIFWNDYRGPSSSGSMSRGQVSSAVSLVGWQGEESPALPFDVLNHTVTREASGLRIVVAQLAGE
;
A
#
# COMPACT_ATOMS: atom_id res chain seq x y z
N MET A 1 41.57 -6.97 -27.26
CA MET A 1 40.12 -7.12 -27.53
C MET A 1 39.30 -7.33 -26.26
N ILE A 2 39.73 -8.19 -25.32
CA ILE A 2 39.02 -8.44 -24.05
C ILE A 2 38.78 -7.15 -23.25
N ALA A 3 39.79 -6.29 -23.09
CA ALA A 3 39.63 -5.02 -22.36
C ALA A 3 38.59 -4.06 -22.98
N LEU A 4 38.49 -4.02 -24.31
CA LEU A 4 37.51 -3.19 -25.02
C LEU A 4 36.10 -3.74 -24.84
N PHE A 5 35.94 -5.06 -24.94
CA PHE A 5 34.66 -5.72 -24.71
C PHE A 5 34.19 -5.55 -23.26
N THR A 6 35.10 -5.71 -22.28
CA THR A 6 34.80 -5.48 -20.86
C THR A 6 34.42 -4.02 -20.61
N LEU A 7 35.11 -3.05 -21.21
CA LEU A 7 34.81 -1.63 -21.07
C LEU A 7 33.44 -1.28 -21.67
N LEU A 8 33.15 -1.76 -22.88
CA LEU A 8 31.86 -1.54 -23.54
C LEU A 8 30.71 -2.24 -22.80
N GLY A 9 30.93 -3.46 -22.32
CA GLY A 9 29.98 -4.18 -21.48
C GLY A 9 29.71 -3.46 -20.15
N TYR A 10 30.74 -2.90 -19.52
CA TYR A 10 30.63 -2.12 -18.30
C TYR A 10 29.81 -0.83 -18.52
N ILE A 11 30.14 -0.06 -19.57
CA ILE A 11 29.42 1.17 -19.91
C ILE A 11 27.96 0.88 -20.28
N SER A 12 27.72 -0.19 -21.06
CA SER A 12 26.37 -0.62 -21.44
C SER A 12 25.54 -1.03 -20.21
N GLY A 13 26.11 -1.84 -19.33
CA GLY A 13 25.47 -2.27 -18.09
C GLY A 13 25.20 -1.11 -17.12
N PHE A 14 26.08 -0.10 -17.08
CA PHE A 14 25.88 1.10 -16.28
C PHE A 14 24.75 1.97 -16.82
N ARG A 15 24.67 2.15 -18.15
CA ARG A 15 23.57 2.89 -18.79
C ARG A 15 22.21 2.23 -18.60
N ALA A 16 22.16 0.89 -18.66
CA ALA A 16 20.91 0.14 -18.51
C ALA A 16 20.32 0.20 -17.09
N ARG A 17 21.15 0.39 -16.05
CA ARG A 17 20.71 0.43 -14.64
C ARG A 17 20.17 1.79 -14.18
N GLY A 18 20.43 2.84 -14.95
CA GLY A 18 20.18 4.21 -14.50
C GLY A 18 21.18 4.67 -13.43
N GLY A 19 21.35 5.99 -13.30
CA GLY A 19 22.33 6.59 -12.39
C GLY A 19 21.77 7.06 -11.05
N ARG A 20 20.49 6.81 -10.76
CA ARG A 20 19.79 7.32 -9.57
C ARG A 20 19.12 6.18 -8.82
N ALA A 21 19.13 6.28 -7.50
CA ALA A 21 18.33 5.39 -6.66
C ALA A 21 16.84 5.64 -6.91
N ILE A 22 16.04 4.58 -6.84
CA ILE A 22 14.59 4.66 -6.97
C ILE A 22 14.00 4.34 -5.61
N LEU A 23 13.17 5.24 -5.10
CA LEU A 23 12.50 5.13 -3.83
C LEU A 23 11.00 4.97 -4.10
N ARG A 24 10.47 3.81 -3.76
CA ARG A 24 9.04 3.53 -3.82
C ARG A 24 8.45 3.57 -2.42
N GLN A 25 7.38 4.32 -2.27
CA GLN A 25 6.65 4.49 -1.03
C GLN A 25 5.20 4.05 -1.22
N ILE A 26 4.70 3.21 -0.31
CA ILE A 26 3.29 2.85 -0.25
C ILE A 26 2.81 3.11 1.17
N SER A 27 1.88 4.04 1.34
CA SER A 27 1.33 4.40 2.64
C SER A 27 -0.10 3.88 2.76
N VAL A 28 -0.39 3.08 3.78
CA VAL A 28 -1.73 2.62 4.13
C VAL A 28 -2.22 3.47 5.29
N THR A 29 -3.23 4.29 5.05
CA THR A 29 -3.84 5.16 6.07
C THR A 29 -5.15 4.55 6.53
N ARG A 30 -5.24 4.18 7.81
CA ARG A 30 -6.43 3.59 8.42
C ARG A 30 -7.08 4.59 9.36
N GLN A 31 -8.37 4.82 9.14
CA GLN A 31 -9.14 5.84 9.83
C GLN A 31 -10.51 5.28 10.21
N ILE A 32 -11.07 5.75 11.31
CA ILE A 32 -12.48 5.53 11.66
C ILE A 32 -13.32 6.64 11.01
N SER A 33 -14.51 6.29 10.54
CA SER A 33 -15.42 7.26 9.92
C SER A 33 -15.67 8.48 10.82
N GLY A 34 -15.38 9.67 10.28
CA GLY A 34 -15.58 10.95 10.96
C GLY A 34 -14.42 11.42 11.84
N ASP A 35 -13.43 10.58 12.14
CA ASP A 35 -12.30 10.97 12.98
C ASP A 35 -11.31 11.87 12.22
N ASP A 36 -10.57 12.72 12.94
CA ASP A 36 -9.54 13.61 12.39
C ASP A 36 -8.11 13.09 12.62
N THR A 37 -7.96 11.89 13.14
CA THR A 37 -6.67 11.17 13.24
C THR A 37 -6.71 9.86 12.46
N ALA A 38 -5.56 9.42 11.98
CA ALA A 38 -5.42 8.14 11.31
C ALA A 38 -4.06 7.49 11.60
N ALA A 39 -4.09 6.17 11.74
CA ALA A 39 -2.89 5.35 11.79
C ALA A 39 -2.34 5.17 10.38
N VAL A 40 -1.08 5.51 10.16
CA VAL A 40 -0.39 5.42 8.88
C VAL A 40 0.71 4.38 8.98
N GLU A 41 0.71 3.45 8.05
CA GLU A 41 1.78 2.46 7.88
C GLU A 41 2.40 2.65 6.50
N THR A 42 3.68 3.02 6.47
CA THR A 42 4.40 3.34 5.24
C THR A 42 5.46 2.30 4.96
N PHE A 43 5.28 1.59 3.85
CA PHE A 43 6.23 0.64 3.30
C PHE A 43 7.17 1.36 2.33
N ILE A 44 8.46 1.17 2.52
CA ILE A 44 9.50 1.85 1.77
C ILE A 44 10.36 0.80 1.09
N GLY A 45 10.50 0.91 -0.23
CA GLY A 45 11.44 0.14 -1.03
C GLY A 45 12.46 1.08 -1.67
N LEU A 46 13.74 0.88 -1.35
CA LEU A 46 14.84 1.65 -1.92
C LEU A 46 15.69 0.75 -2.80
N TYR A 47 15.61 0.98 -4.11
CA TYR A 47 16.49 0.38 -5.09
C TYR A 47 17.70 1.27 -5.35
N SER A 48 18.89 0.69 -5.37
CA SER A 48 20.12 1.41 -5.68
C SER A 48 20.89 0.79 -6.86
N PRO A 49 21.28 1.60 -7.86
CA PRO A 49 22.12 1.12 -8.96
C PRO A 49 23.60 0.89 -8.54
N ALA A 50 23.99 1.43 -7.38
CA ALA A 50 25.33 1.34 -6.82
C ALA A 50 25.31 0.82 -5.37
N ARG A 51 26.45 0.33 -4.89
CA ARG A 51 26.58 -0.05 -3.48
C ARG A 51 26.75 1.21 -2.63
N GLU A 52 25.69 1.60 -1.93
CA GLU A 52 25.63 2.80 -1.10
C GLU A 52 24.91 2.55 0.22
N ARG A 53 25.04 3.51 1.14
CA ARG A 53 24.32 3.56 2.42
C ARG A 53 23.44 4.78 2.42
N TYR A 54 22.17 4.59 2.73
CA TYR A 54 21.22 5.68 2.77
C TYR A 54 20.79 5.97 4.20
N THR A 55 20.52 7.24 4.45
CA THR A 55 19.86 7.68 5.67
C THR A 55 18.50 8.25 5.29
N LEU A 56 17.45 7.64 5.85
CA LEU A 56 16.09 8.14 5.74
C LEU A 56 15.78 8.96 7.00
N ARG A 57 15.25 10.15 6.82
CA ARG A 57 14.87 11.06 7.90
C ARG A 57 13.38 11.31 7.86
N PHE A 58 12.69 10.94 8.92
CA PHE A 58 11.26 11.08 9.06
C PHE A 58 10.95 12.31 9.92
N GLY A 59 9.88 13.02 9.58
CA GLY A 59 9.30 14.00 10.49
C GLY A 59 8.47 13.30 11.58
N GLY A 60 8.28 13.99 12.71
CA GLY A 60 7.40 13.53 13.79
C GLY A 60 7.94 12.34 14.60
N ASP A 61 7.01 11.65 15.27
CA ASP A 61 7.27 10.56 16.21
C ASP A 61 7.20 9.17 15.56
N ALA A 62 7.40 9.09 14.23
CA ALA A 62 7.25 7.87 13.46
C ALA A 62 8.14 6.73 13.99
N LEU A 63 7.52 5.59 14.30
CA LEU A 63 8.19 4.36 14.69
C LEU A 63 8.79 3.68 13.45
N LEU A 64 10.10 3.46 13.47
CA LEU A 64 10.83 2.90 12.34
C LEU A 64 11.15 1.43 12.57
N GLN A 65 10.99 0.62 11.53
CA GLN A 65 11.38 -0.78 11.52
C GLN A 65 12.11 -1.09 10.20
N PRO A 66 13.44 -1.29 10.22
CA PRO A 66 14.09 -1.89 9.07
C PRO A 66 13.53 -3.30 8.87
N THR A 67 13.21 -3.63 7.62
CA THR A 67 12.77 -4.98 7.28
C THR A 67 13.90 -5.69 6.57
N ASP A 68 14.05 -6.98 6.83
CA ASP A 68 14.98 -7.84 6.12
C ASP A 68 14.44 -8.07 4.69
N GLY A 69 14.61 -7.08 3.82
CA GLY A 69 14.05 -7.06 2.47
C GLY A 69 14.68 -8.09 1.56
N GLY A 70 13.86 -9.05 1.10
CA GLY A 70 14.12 -9.88 -0.08
C GLY A 70 14.63 -11.28 0.22
N SER A 71 13.83 -12.29 -0.17
CA SER A 71 14.10 -13.73 -0.13
C SER A 71 15.32 -14.21 -0.94
N GLY A 72 16.20 -13.32 -1.40
CA GLY A 72 17.41 -13.66 -2.15
C GLY A 72 18.68 -13.73 -1.31
N TYR A 73 18.74 -13.07 -0.15
CA TYR A 73 20.03 -12.87 0.54
C TYR A 73 19.93 -12.88 2.07
N LYS A 74 19.36 -13.95 2.64
CA LYS A 74 19.65 -14.34 4.04
C LYS A 74 21.14 -14.67 4.29
N SER A 75 21.98 -14.57 3.26
CA SER A 75 23.41 -14.94 3.30
C SER A 75 24.36 -13.86 2.78
N VAL A 76 23.92 -12.61 2.56
CA VAL A 76 24.87 -11.48 2.48
C VAL A 76 25.26 -11.12 3.91
N LYS A 77 26.12 -12.00 4.42
CA LYS A 77 27.08 -11.83 5.51
C LYS A 77 27.35 -10.36 5.82
N THR A 78 27.12 -9.95 7.06
CA THR A 78 28.17 -9.63 8.07
C THR A 78 29.51 -9.09 7.55
N THR A 79 29.51 -8.28 6.50
CA THR A 79 30.72 -7.68 5.88
C THR A 79 30.63 -6.16 5.79
N SER A 80 29.48 -5.57 6.14
CA SER A 80 29.39 -4.14 6.48
C SER A 80 29.67 -3.97 7.97
N SER A 81 30.68 -3.16 8.29
CA SER A 81 31.09 -2.81 9.65
C SER A 81 30.10 -1.92 10.41
N ALA A 82 29.05 -1.42 9.76
CA ALA A 82 28.04 -0.57 10.38
C ALA A 82 26.66 -1.24 10.33
N PRO A 83 26.00 -1.48 11.48
CA PRO A 83 24.62 -1.96 11.53
C PRO A 83 23.65 -0.87 11.09
N THR A 84 22.53 -1.29 10.48
CA THR A 84 21.36 -0.41 10.34
C THR A 84 20.97 0.08 11.73
N THR A 85 20.94 1.40 11.91
CA THR A 85 20.75 2.01 13.22
C THR A 85 19.55 2.93 13.15
N ILE A 86 18.73 2.91 14.19
CA ILE A 86 17.62 3.84 14.35
C ILE A 86 18.04 4.88 15.37
N ARG A 87 17.90 6.16 15.02
CA ARG A 87 18.13 7.27 15.93
C ARG A 87 16.80 7.95 16.20
N PHE A 88 16.39 7.95 17.47
CA PHE A 88 15.23 8.69 17.94
C PHE A 88 15.72 9.98 18.58
N ASP A 89 15.34 11.11 18.00
CA ASP A 89 15.70 12.48 18.39
C ASP A 89 14.56 13.41 17.94
N GLU A 90 14.78 14.73 17.80
CA GLU A 90 13.78 15.63 17.19
C GLU A 90 13.31 15.19 15.79
N GLN A 91 14.15 14.43 15.07
CA GLN A 91 13.81 13.79 13.80
C GLN A 91 14.28 12.35 13.82
N ASN A 92 13.36 11.41 13.61
CA ASN A 92 13.67 9.98 13.60
C ASN A 92 14.44 9.62 12.33
N GLU A 93 15.58 8.96 12.48
CA GLU A 93 16.44 8.58 11.36
C GLU A 93 16.66 7.08 11.30
N LEU A 94 16.46 6.51 10.11
CA LEU A 94 16.95 5.18 9.76
C LEU A 94 18.28 5.33 9.04
N GLN A 95 19.36 5.07 9.76
CA GLN A 95 20.72 5.23 9.27
C GLN A 95 21.29 3.90 8.77
N ASN A 96 22.23 4.01 7.81
CA ASN A 96 22.95 2.88 7.24
C ASN A 96 22.03 1.84 6.57
N LEU A 97 20.93 2.29 5.96
CA LEU A 97 20.12 1.41 5.12
C LEU A 97 20.96 0.98 3.92
N TRP A 98 21.43 -0.27 3.96
CA TRP A 98 22.44 -0.77 3.04
C TRP A 98 21.79 -1.41 1.82
N THR A 99 22.26 -1.01 0.64
CA THR A 99 21.86 -1.62 -0.63
C THR A 99 23.11 -2.07 -1.37
N ASP A 100 23.09 -3.28 -1.95
CA ASP A 100 24.08 -3.68 -2.95
C ASP A 100 23.64 -3.24 -4.35
N VAL A 101 24.54 -3.43 -5.30
CA VAL A 101 24.31 -3.14 -6.71
C VAL A 101 23.10 -3.94 -7.22
N GLY A 102 22.02 -3.24 -7.54
CA GLY A 102 20.81 -3.84 -8.10
C GLY A 102 19.94 -4.57 -7.08
N THR A 103 20.12 -4.32 -5.79
CA THR A 103 19.24 -4.85 -4.74
C THR A 103 18.29 -3.79 -4.20
N MET A 104 17.25 -4.24 -3.51
CA MET A 104 16.29 -3.39 -2.81
C MET A 104 16.49 -3.54 -1.31
N ALA A 105 16.60 -2.42 -0.60
CA ALA A 105 16.44 -2.39 0.85
C ALA A 105 15.00 -1.98 1.18
N THR A 106 14.46 -2.49 2.28
CA THR A 106 13.09 -2.18 2.69
C THR A 106 13.03 -1.69 4.12
N ALA A 107 12.08 -0.82 4.38
CA ALA A 107 11.79 -0.31 5.71
C ALA A 107 10.29 -0.11 5.87
N LEU A 108 9.85 -0.11 7.11
CA LEU A 108 8.50 0.21 7.52
C LEU A 108 8.57 1.39 8.48
N ALA A 109 7.66 2.33 8.32
CA ALA A 109 7.45 3.43 9.24
C ALA A 109 5.98 3.46 9.66
N HIS A 110 5.73 3.63 10.95
CA HIS A 110 4.39 3.73 11.51
C HIS A 110 4.23 5.06 12.24
N ASP A 111 3.12 5.75 12.01
CA ASP A 111 2.85 7.03 12.65
C ASP A 111 1.34 7.23 12.84
N GLU A 112 0.97 8.17 13.71
CA GLU A 112 -0.39 8.68 13.85
C GLU A 112 -0.42 10.13 13.38
N VAL A 113 -1.20 10.41 12.33
CA VAL A 113 -1.21 11.73 11.70
C VAL A 113 -2.60 12.34 11.71
N ALA A 114 -2.66 13.67 11.81
CA ALA A 114 -3.90 14.42 11.61
C ALA A 114 -4.34 14.35 10.14
N VAL A 115 -5.63 14.12 9.91
CA VAL A 115 -6.22 13.94 8.59
C VAL A 115 -7.57 14.61 8.47
N GLN A 116 -7.97 14.99 7.26
CA GLN A 116 -9.34 15.42 7.02
C GLN A 116 -10.29 14.21 7.10
N PRO A 117 -11.47 14.37 7.74
CA PRO A 117 -12.38 13.26 7.98
C PRO A 117 -13.02 12.75 6.68
N ILE A 118 -13.35 11.46 6.65
CA ILE A 118 -14.30 10.91 5.69
C ILE A 118 -15.41 10.27 6.51
N GLU A 119 -16.65 10.69 6.27
CA GLU A 119 -17.81 10.23 7.02
C GLU A 119 -18.59 9.21 6.19
N LEU A 120 -18.96 8.09 6.83
CA LEU A 120 -19.74 7.01 6.27
C LEU A 120 -21.00 6.82 7.13
N ASP A 121 -22.15 7.14 6.56
CA ASP A 121 -23.47 6.87 7.15
C ASP A 121 -24.17 5.86 6.25
N LEU A 122 -23.89 4.58 6.49
CA LEU A 122 -24.23 3.48 5.60
C LEU A 122 -25.07 2.43 6.32
N LYS A 123 -26.05 1.89 5.58
CA LYS A 123 -26.92 0.79 5.99
C LYS A 123 -26.78 -0.35 4.99
N LEU A 124 -26.71 -1.55 5.53
CA LEU A 124 -26.70 -2.76 4.75
C LEU A 124 -27.98 -3.54 4.99
N ARG A 125 -28.66 -3.94 3.92
CA ARG A 125 -29.89 -4.74 3.98
C ARG A 125 -29.79 -5.96 3.08
N PRO A 126 -30.36 -7.12 3.47
CA PRO A 126 -30.45 -8.27 2.57
C PRO A 126 -31.24 -7.93 1.30
N GLU A 127 -30.78 -8.41 0.14
CA GLU A 127 -31.51 -8.30 -1.13
C GLU A 127 -31.39 -9.62 -1.90
N GLY A 128 -32.47 -10.42 -1.91
CA GLY A 128 -32.44 -11.75 -2.52
C GLY A 128 -31.40 -12.65 -1.86
N SER A 129 -30.41 -13.11 -2.63
CA SER A 129 -29.25 -13.88 -2.15
C SER A 129 -28.00 -13.02 -1.91
N GLY A 130 -28.11 -11.71 -2.04
CA GLY A 130 -27.01 -10.76 -1.88
C GLY A 130 -27.36 -9.68 -0.86
N TRP A 131 -26.65 -8.57 -0.98
CA TRP A 131 -26.78 -7.43 -0.06
C TRP A 131 -26.91 -6.15 -0.85
N ARG A 132 -27.64 -5.19 -0.28
CA ARG A 132 -27.74 -3.83 -0.81
C ARG A 132 -27.20 -2.86 0.22
N ILE A 133 -26.35 -1.94 -0.25
CA ILE A 133 -25.82 -0.86 0.58
C ILE A 133 -26.47 0.45 0.19
N SER A 134 -26.89 1.21 1.19
CA SER A 134 -27.54 2.51 0.99
C SER A 134 -27.06 3.50 2.04
N GLY A 135 -27.01 4.79 1.68
CA GLY A 135 -26.62 5.85 2.60
C GLY A 135 -25.77 6.92 1.95
N ARG A 136 -24.92 7.56 2.77
CA ARG A 136 -24.14 8.73 2.39
C ARG A 136 -22.66 8.53 2.72
N ILE A 137 -21.81 8.97 1.81
CA ILE A 137 -20.37 9.10 1.99
C ILE A 137 -20.02 10.56 1.84
N ILE A 138 -19.35 11.16 2.83
CA ILE A 138 -18.87 12.53 2.75
C ILE A 138 -17.34 12.50 2.78
N ASN A 139 -16.74 12.77 1.62
CA ASN A 139 -15.29 12.93 1.52
C ASN A 139 -14.96 14.40 1.83
N ASN A 140 -14.65 14.72 3.10
CA ASN A 140 -14.24 16.08 3.47
C ASN A 140 -12.78 16.38 3.10
N THR A 141 -12.08 15.44 2.45
CA THR A 141 -10.72 15.70 1.97
C THR A 141 -10.75 16.56 0.71
N GLY A 142 -9.68 17.30 0.46
CA GLY A 142 -9.46 17.99 -0.82
C GLY A 142 -9.09 17.07 -1.99
N GLN A 143 -9.05 15.75 -1.79
CA GLN A 143 -8.52 14.79 -2.76
C GLN A 143 -9.59 13.82 -3.27
N THR A 144 -9.47 13.42 -4.54
CA THR A 144 -10.28 12.32 -5.09
C THR A 144 -9.61 11.00 -4.76
N LEU A 145 -10.37 10.05 -4.22
CA LEU A 145 -9.91 8.65 -4.13
C LEU A 145 -10.22 7.95 -5.44
N ASN A 146 -9.19 7.38 -6.06
CA ASN A 146 -9.28 6.54 -7.26
C ASN A 146 -9.40 5.07 -6.89
N ASP A 147 -9.88 4.26 -7.81
CA ASP A 147 -10.22 2.84 -7.64
C ASP A 147 -10.95 2.57 -6.32
N ALA A 148 -11.89 3.47 -6.01
CA ALA A 148 -12.58 3.46 -4.74
C ALA A 148 -13.63 2.35 -4.70
N GLY A 149 -13.84 1.77 -3.51
CA GLY A 149 -14.86 0.76 -3.30
C GLY A 149 -15.24 0.59 -1.83
N LEU A 150 -16.43 0.06 -1.59
CA LEU A 150 -16.89 -0.35 -0.27
C LEU A 150 -16.76 -1.85 -0.14
N LEU A 151 -16.21 -2.31 0.98
CA LEU A 151 -15.98 -3.71 1.29
C LEU A 151 -16.74 -4.08 2.57
N ALA A 152 -17.46 -5.21 2.53
CA ALA A 152 -18.21 -5.75 3.66
C ALA A 152 -18.10 -7.29 3.65
N GLY A 153 -17.08 -7.83 4.32
CA GLY A 153 -16.76 -9.26 4.24
C GLY A 153 -16.39 -9.66 2.80
N ASP A 154 -17.08 -10.66 2.25
CA ASP A 154 -16.87 -11.13 0.85
C ASP A 154 -17.71 -10.36 -0.19
N TYR A 155 -18.35 -9.25 0.19
CA TYR A 155 -19.13 -8.41 -0.70
C TYR A 155 -18.47 -7.05 -0.90
N GLY A 156 -18.61 -6.50 -2.09
CA GLY A 156 -18.11 -5.18 -2.41
C GLY A 156 -18.98 -4.41 -3.39
N LEU A 157 -18.88 -3.08 -3.32
CA LEU A 157 -19.40 -2.14 -4.30
C LEU A 157 -18.24 -1.33 -4.85
N GLU A 158 -18.03 -1.38 -6.15
CA GLU A 158 -17.03 -0.54 -6.81
C GLU A 158 -17.63 0.85 -7.07
N LEU A 159 -16.93 1.90 -6.63
CA LEU A 159 -17.29 3.29 -6.86
C LEU A 159 -16.45 3.93 -7.97
N SER A 160 -15.33 3.31 -8.32
CA SER A 160 -14.28 3.77 -9.24
C SER A 160 -13.62 5.08 -8.81
N ARG A 161 -14.35 6.17 -8.58
CA ARG A 161 -13.81 7.43 -8.05
C ARG A 161 -14.74 8.04 -7.00
N LEU A 162 -14.17 8.41 -5.86
CA LEU A 162 -14.85 9.19 -4.82
C LEU A 162 -14.25 10.59 -4.76
N ARG A 163 -14.96 11.56 -5.35
CA ARG A 163 -14.56 12.97 -5.33
C ARG A 163 -14.80 13.60 -3.95
N PRO A 164 -14.17 14.75 -3.65
CA PRO A 164 -14.55 15.57 -2.51
C PRO A 164 -16.05 15.89 -2.48
N GLY A 165 -16.63 15.88 -1.29
CA GLY A 165 -18.05 16.20 -1.04
C GLY A 165 -18.94 14.99 -0.78
N LEU A 166 -20.26 15.22 -0.86
CA LEU A 166 -21.30 14.23 -0.60
C LEU A 166 -21.51 13.31 -1.81
N THR A 167 -21.54 12.01 -1.56
CA THR A 167 -21.97 10.96 -2.49
C THR A 167 -23.07 10.13 -1.84
N GLU A 168 -24.24 10.08 -2.47
CA GLU A 168 -25.34 9.20 -2.06
C GLU A 168 -25.29 7.89 -2.82
N ILE A 169 -25.56 6.78 -2.14
CA ILE A 169 -25.58 5.44 -2.75
C ILE A 169 -26.84 4.68 -2.34
N ASP A 170 -27.36 3.87 -3.26
CA ASP A 170 -28.33 2.80 -3.02
C ASP A 170 -28.14 1.75 -4.10
N GLN A 171 -27.15 0.86 -3.90
CA GLN A 171 -26.70 -0.08 -4.92
C GLN A 171 -26.55 -1.50 -4.35
N PRO A 172 -26.80 -2.54 -5.17
CA PRO A 172 -26.49 -3.90 -4.78
C PRO A 172 -24.97 -4.07 -4.64
N MET A 173 -24.54 -4.78 -3.60
CA MET A 173 -23.18 -5.26 -3.46
C MET A 173 -23.05 -6.60 -4.17
N ARG A 174 -21.94 -6.77 -4.89
CA ARG A 174 -21.61 -8.05 -5.54
C ARG A 174 -20.65 -8.85 -4.67
N GLN A 175 -20.71 -10.17 -4.78
CA GLN A 175 -19.66 -11.00 -4.22
C GLN A 175 -18.35 -10.69 -4.96
N ILE A 176 -17.30 -10.42 -4.19
CA ILE A 176 -15.97 -10.12 -4.72
C ILE A 176 -15.09 -11.35 -4.71
N ASN A 177 -14.12 -11.37 -5.60
CA ASN A 177 -13.16 -12.45 -5.65
C ASN A 177 -12.08 -12.19 -4.59
N THR A 178 -12.03 -12.98 -3.53
CA THR A 178 -11.08 -12.80 -2.41
C THR A 178 -9.88 -13.75 -2.46
N ALA A 179 -9.84 -14.66 -3.45
CA ALA A 179 -8.77 -15.66 -3.55
C ALA A 179 -7.39 -15.00 -3.77
N PRO A 180 -6.36 -15.36 -2.98
CA PRO A 180 -5.02 -14.84 -3.20
C PRO A 180 -4.44 -15.39 -4.51
N TYR A 181 -3.55 -14.61 -5.14
CA TYR A 181 -2.86 -14.98 -6.39
C TYR A 181 -3.80 -15.32 -7.56
N ASN A 182 -5.02 -14.77 -7.55
CA ASN A 182 -5.91 -14.89 -8.70
C ASN A 182 -5.38 -14.06 -9.88
N ASN A 183 -5.74 -14.43 -11.11
CA ASN A 183 -5.42 -13.65 -12.31
C ASN A 183 -6.51 -12.60 -12.63
N THR A 184 -7.38 -12.32 -11.67
CA THR A 184 -8.47 -11.35 -11.76
C THR A 184 -8.45 -10.40 -10.58
N THR A 185 -8.94 -9.18 -10.80
CA THR A 185 -9.18 -8.19 -9.74
C THR A 185 -10.24 -8.69 -8.75
N ILE A 186 -10.35 -8.07 -7.58
CA ILE A 186 -11.44 -8.32 -6.62
C ILE A 186 -12.81 -8.08 -7.26
N TRP A 187 -12.84 -7.26 -8.31
CA TRP A 187 -14.02 -6.91 -9.11
C TRP A 187 -14.35 -7.89 -10.24
N GLY A 188 -13.47 -8.86 -10.52
CA GLY A 188 -13.69 -9.93 -11.50
C GLY A 188 -13.09 -9.70 -12.90
N GLU A 189 -12.34 -8.62 -13.09
CA GLU A 189 -11.67 -8.33 -14.37
C GLU A 189 -10.35 -9.09 -14.49
N THR A 190 -10.04 -9.68 -15.64
CA THR A 190 -8.76 -10.40 -15.81
C THR A 190 -7.60 -9.42 -15.96
N TYR A 191 -6.47 -9.67 -15.29
CA TYR A 191 -5.29 -8.81 -15.41
C TYR A 191 -4.75 -8.71 -16.85
N ARG A 192 -4.94 -9.77 -17.65
CA ARG A 192 -4.61 -9.75 -19.10
C ARG A 192 -5.44 -8.74 -19.89
N GLN A 193 -6.67 -8.48 -19.46
CA GLN A 193 -7.56 -7.51 -20.09
C GLN A 193 -7.29 -6.09 -19.58
N ASN A 194 -6.91 -5.97 -18.31
CA ASN A 194 -6.67 -4.68 -17.66
C ASN A 194 -5.32 -4.08 -18.09
N GLY A 195 -4.28 -4.90 -18.34
CA GLY A 195 -3.00 -4.47 -18.94
C GLY A 195 -2.15 -3.51 -18.09
N ASP A 196 -2.73 -2.96 -17.03
CA ASP A 196 -2.10 -2.06 -16.08
C ASP A 196 -1.55 -2.84 -14.87
N ILE A 197 -0.23 -2.74 -14.70
CA ILE A 197 0.49 -3.36 -13.61
C ILE A 197 0.17 -2.70 -12.27
N GLU A 198 -0.18 -1.41 -12.27
CA GLU A 198 -0.51 -0.67 -11.06
C GLU A 198 -1.82 -1.19 -10.46
N THR A 199 -2.88 -1.32 -11.26
CA THR A 199 -4.13 -1.96 -10.85
C THR A 199 -3.92 -3.36 -10.27
N GLN A 200 -3.06 -4.19 -10.88
CA GLN A 200 -2.72 -5.51 -10.33
C GLN A 200 -2.04 -5.41 -8.97
N MET A 201 -1.06 -4.51 -8.80
CA MET A 201 -0.36 -4.32 -7.53
C MET A 201 -1.32 -3.82 -6.44
N ASN A 202 -2.16 -2.83 -6.77
CA ASN A 202 -3.14 -2.24 -5.89
C ASN A 202 -4.14 -3.28 -5.38
N ASP A 203 -4.62 -4.13 -6.28
CA ASP A 203 -5.50 -5.25 -5.95
C ASP A 203 -4.85 -6.26 -4.99
N GLN A 204 -3.59 -6.62 -5.22
CA GLN A 204 -2.85 -7.54 -4.34
C GLN A 204 -2.60 -6.93 -2.94
N ILE A 205 -2.35 -5.62 -2.86
CA ILE A 205 -2.19 -4.91 -1.58
C ILE A 205 -3.51 -4.97 -0.78
N ILE A 206 -4.63 -4.62 -1.41
CA ILE A 206 -5.95 -4.70 -0.76
C ILE A 206 -6.20 -6.14 -0.29
N ARG A 207 -5.91 -7.15 -1.12
CA ARG A 207 -6.06 -8.56 -0.74
C ARG A 207 -5.24 -8.94 0.49
N SER A 208 -3.99 -8.49 0.54
CA SER A 208 -3.08 -8.77 1.66
C SER A 208 -3.50 -8.08 2.96
N ILE A 209 -4.34 -7.05 2.90
CA ILE A 209 -4.84 -6.35 4.09
C ILE A 209 -6.09 -7.06 4.62
N PHE A 210 -7.02 -7.45 3.73
CA PHE A 210 -8.34 -7.94 4.14
C PHE A 210 -8.46 -9.48 4.19
N TRP A 211 -7.68 -10.23 3.43
CA TRP A 211 -7.85 -11.70 3.26
C TRP A 211 -6.56 -12.53 3.35
N ASN A 212 -5.51 -12.02 4.01
CA ASN A 212 -4.20 -12.67 4.10
C ASN A 212 -4.17 -13.95 4.97
N ASP A 213 -5.26 -14.31 5.66
CA ASP A 213 -5.36 -15.53 6.46
C ASP A 213 -5.53 -16.83 5.64
N TYR A 214 -5.34 -16.78 4.31
CA TYR A 214 -5.47 -17.96 3.45
C TYR A 214 -4.35 -19.00 3.69
N ARG A 215 -4.70 -20.08 4.40
CA ARG A 215 -3.84 -21.24 4.65
C ARG A 215 -3.93 -22.30 3.55
N GLY A 216 -3.43 -21.98 2.35
CA GLY A 216 -3.03 -22.95 1.31
C GLY A 216 -4.07 -23.99 0.85
N PRO A 217 -3.70 -24.90 -0.08
CA PRO A 217 -4.64 -25.81 -0.74
C PRO A 217 -5.08 -27.02 0.10
N SER A 218 -4.53 -27.22 1.29
CA SER A 218 -4.76 -28.42 2.12
C SER A 218 -5.64 -28.19 3.35
N SER A 219 -6.16 -26.98 3.56
CA SER A 219 -7.22 -26.78 4.55
C SER A 219 -8.57 -26.71 3.84
N SER A 220 -9.31 -27.81 3.91
CA SER A 220 -10.76 -27.87 3.69
C SER A 220 -11.52 -27.12 4.80
N GLY A 221 -11.02 -25.94 5.20
CA GLY A 221 -11.72 -24.97 5.99
C GLY A 221 -12.44 -24.05 5.02
N SER A 222 -13.67 -24.42 4.68
CA SER A 222 -14.61 -23.50 4.07
C SER A 222 -14.60 -22.21 4.90
N MET A 223 -14.01 -21.13 4.38
CA MET A 223 -14.47 -19.79 4.77
C MET A 223 -15.99 -19.82 4.55
N SER A 224 -16.75 -19.33 5.53
CA SER A 224 -18.18 -19.14 5.34
C SER A 224 -18.38 -18.11 4.23
N ARG A 225 -18.38 -18.59 2.97
CA ARG A 225 -18.77 -17.81 1.80
C ARG A 225 -20.11 -17.18 2.12
N GLY A 226 -20.18 -15.86 2.05
CA GLY A 226 -21.42 -15.12 2.25
C GLY A 226 -21.60 -14.47 3.63
N GLN A 227 -20.58 -14.48 4.51
CA GLN A 227 -20.63 -13.65 5.71
C GLN A 227 -20.35 -12.19 5.39
N VAL A 228 -21.25 -11.32 5.86
CA VAL A 228 -21.01 -9.87 5.89
C VAL A 228 -20.43 -9.51 7.24
N SER A 229 -19.39 -8.68 7.21
CA SER A 229 -18.86 -8.00 8.38
C SER A 229 -19.90 -7.03 8.98
N SER A 230 -19.87 -6.86 10.31
CA SER A 230 -20.62 -5.79 11.01
C SER A 230 -20.07 -4.39 10.74
N ALA A 231 -18.95 -4.30 10.00
CA ALA A 231 -18.33 -3.06 9.57
C ALA A 231 -18.17 -3.01 8.05
N VAL A 232 -18.33 -1.82 7.50
CA VAL A 232 -17.99 -1.50 6.10
C VAL A 232 -16.68 -0.74 6.08
N SER A 233 -15.80 -1.12 5.15
CA SER A 233 -14.56 -0.39 4.86
C SER A 233 -14.67 0.28 3.50
N LEU A 234 -14.55 1.61 3.47
CA LEU A 234 -14.21 2.33 2.24
C LEU A 234 -12.72 2.17 1.99
N VAL A 235 -12.35 1.74 0.79
CA VAL A 235 -10.98 1.72 0.29
C VAL A 235 -10.85 2.62 -0.93
N GLY A 236 -9.70 3.25 -1.11
CA GLY A 236 -9.40 3.99 -2.32
C GLY A 236 -7.99 4.57 -2.35
N TRP A 237 -7.45 4.74 -3.55
CA TRP A 237 -6.09 5.19 -3.79
C TRP A 237 -6.01 6.71 -3.94
N GLN A 238 -5.09 7.32 -3.20
CA GLN A 238 -4.72 8.72 -3.29
C GLN A 238 -3.57 8.88 -4.28
N GLY A 239 -3.59 9.98 -5.03
CA GLY A 239 -2.52 10.32 -5.98
C GLY A 239 -1.21 10.72 -5.30
N GLU A 240 -0.14 10.81 -6.11
CA GLU A 240 1.26 11.05 -5.69
C GLU A 240 1.52 12.37 -4.95
N GLU A 241 0.60 13.34 -4.98
CA GLU A 241 0.89 14.73 -4.59
C GLU A 241 1.04 14.96 -3.08
N SER A 242 0.72 14.00 -2.21
CA SER A 242 0.94 14.14 -0.76
C SER A 242 1.06 12.79 -0.06
N PRO A 243 2.28 12.24 0.12
CA PRO A 243 2.47 11.03 0.91
C PRO A 243 1.98 11.26 2.34
N ALA A 244 1.26 10.29 2.91
CA ALA A 244 0.72 10.38 4.26
C ALA A 244 1.81 10.55 5.34
N LEU A 245 3.01 10.04 5.07
CA LEU A 245 4.20 10.22 5.90
C LEU A 245 5.36 10.76 5.04
N PRO A 246 5.70 12.06 5.13
CA PRO A 246 6.85 12.61 4.43
C PRO A 246 8.16 12.21 5.12
N PHE A 247 9.18 11.92 4.32
CA PHE A 247 10.54 11.68 4.81
C PHE A 247 11.54 12.11 3.75
N ASP A 248 12.78 12.39 4.15
CA ASP A 248 13.89 12.78 3.28
C ASP A 248 14.92 11.66 3.13
N VAL A 249 15.59 11.63 1.97
CA VAL A 249 16.81 10.83 1.80
C VAL A 249 17.99 11.78 1.87
N LEU A 250 18.79 11.66 2.92
CA LEU A 250 19.89 12.60 3.16
C LEU A 250 21.05 12.34 2.20
N ASN A 251 21.65 13.39 1.65
CA ASN A 251 22.86 13.35 0.82
C ASN A 251 22.76 12.54 -0.49
N HIS A 252 21.57 12.09 -0.89
CA HIS A 252 21.35 11.38 -2.16
C HIS A 252 20.20 12.01 -2.94
N THR A 253 20.32 12.03 -4.27
CA THR A 253 19.19 12.33 -5.16
C THR A 253 18.51 11.02 -5.53
N VAL A 254 17.21 10.92 -5.25
CA VAL A 254 16.41 9.73 -5.56
C VAL A 254 15.24 10.11 -6.45
N THR A 255 14.84 9.20 -7.33
CA THR A 255 13.54 9.27 -8.01
C THR A 255 12.50 8.72 -7.04
N ARG A 256 11.44 9.49 -6.73
CA ARG A 256 10.37 9.07 -5.83
C ARG A 256 9.12 8.67 -6.60
N GLU A 257 8.54 7.55 -6.18
CA GLU A 257 7.20 7.09 -6.55
C GLU A 257 6.43 6.86 -5.25
N ALA A 258 5.24 7.44 -5.11
CA ALA A 258 4.47 7.38 -3.88
C ALA A 258 3.00 7.05 -4.13
N SER A 259 2.48 6.02 -3.48
CA SER A 259 1.06 5.66 -3.56
C SER A 259 0.45 5.62 -2.16
N GLY A 260 -0.75 6.17 -2.01
CA GLY A 260 -1.48 6.15 -0.74
C GLY A 260 -2.74 5.30 -0.85
N LEU A 261 -2.91 4.30 0.00
CA LEU A 261 -4.18 3.60 0.17
C LEU A 261 -4.90 4.17 1.39
N ARG A 262 -6.08 4.75 1.19
CA ARG A 262 -6.96 5.21 2.26
C ARG A 262 -7.96 4.11 2.60
N ILE A 263 -8.06 3.79 3.88
CA ILE A 263 -9.04 2.85 4.43
C ILE A 263 -9.82 3.56 5.53
N VAL A 264 -11.13 3.66 5.36
CA VAL A 264 -12.03 4.27 6.33
C VAL A 264 -13.04 3.22 6.78
N VAL A 265 -13.07 2.95 8.08
CA VAL A 265 -13.93 1.91 8.65
C VAL A 265 -15.11 2.56 9.36
N ALA A 266 -16.31 2.07 9.10
CA ALA A 266 -17.51 2.43 9.83
C ALA A 266 -18.24 1.18 10.32
N GLN A 267 -18.77 1.26 11.53
CA GLN A 267 -19.75 0.29 11.99
C GLN A 267 -21.05 0.49 11.22
N LEU A 268 -21.65 -0.59 10.76
CA LEU A 268 -22.99 -0.53 10.20
C LEU A 268 -23.97 -0.26 11.34
N ALA A 269 -24.88 0.70 11.14
CA ALA A 269 -26.01 0.87 12.05
C ALA A 269 -26.82 -0.44 12.03
N GLY A 270 -26.94 -1.08 13.18
CA GLY A 270 -27.79 -2.26 13.34
C GLY A 270 -29.24 -1.91 13.00
N GLU A 271 -29.95 -2.84 12.36
CA GLU A 271 -31.42 -2.79 12.24
C GLU A 271 -32.08 -2.88 13.61
#